data_AF-A0A136L978-F1
#
_entry.id   AF-A0A136L978-F1
#
_cell.length_a   1.000
_cell.length_b   1.000
_cell.length_c   1.000
_cell.angle_alpha   90.00
_cell.angle_beta   90.00
_cell.angle_gamma   90.00
#
_symmetry.space_group_name_H-M   'P 1'
#
loop_
_entity.id
_entity.type
_entity.pdbx_description
1 polymer ?
#
loop_
_entity_poly.entity_id
_entity_poly.type
_entity_poly.pdbx_seq_one_letter_code
_entity_poly.pdbx_strand_id
1 'polypeptide(L)' 'MGKDLFETYSEARDVFASVRKGSGIDPERLCFELEEDELRQTQNAQLALYAVGVAAFCCLKSRLGEGREFAAMAGHSV' A
#
# COMPACT_ATOMS: atom_id res chain seq x y z
N MET A 1 -3.80 5.44 -7.15
CA MET A 1 -2.60 4.56 -7.16
C MET A 1 -2.95 3.19 -6.56
N GLY A 2 -2.23 2.11 -6.92
CA GLY A 2 -2.35 0.79 -6.26
C GLY A 2 -3.60 -0.05 -6.57
N LYS A 3 -4.52 0.45 -7.42
CA LYS A 3 -5.79 -0.21 -7.73
C LYS A 3 -5.60 -1.58 -8.36
N ASP A 4 -4.72 -1.69 -9.36
CA ASP A 4 -4.43 -2.96 -10.03
C ASP A 4 -3.92 -4.02 -9.06
N LEU A 5 -3.09 -3.63 -8.07
CA LEU A 5 -2.62 -4.56 -7.04
C LEU A 5 -3.77 -5.03 -6.16
N PHE A 6 -4.63 -4.11 -5.71
CA PHE A 6 -5.79 -4.41 -4.88
C PHE A 6 -6.79 -5.34 -5.59
N GLU A 7 -7.05 -5.11 -6.87
CA GLU A 7 -7.99 -5.93 -7.65
C GLU A 7 -7.39 -7.31 -7.97
N THR A 8 -6.09 -7.39 -8.25
CA THR A 8 -5.44 -8.63 -8.70
C THR A 8 -5.08 -9.56 -7.53
N TYR A 9 -4.62 -9.03 -6.40
CA TYR A 9 -3.93 -9.81 -5.37
C TYR A 9 -4.62 -9.73 -4.00
N SER A 10 -4.82 -10.87 -3.35
CA SER A 10 -5.43 -10.92 -2.01
C SER A 10 -4.54 -10.27 -0.96
N GLU A 11 -3.23 -10.38 -1.11
CA GLU A 11 -2.24 -9.82 -0.21
C GLU A 11 -2.33 -8.28 -0.17
N ALA A 12 -2.64 -7.64 -1.30
CA ALA A 12 -2.92 -6.21 -1.34
C ALA A 12 -4.21 -5.87 -0.58
N ARG A 13 -5.28 -6.65 -0.76
CA ARG A 13 -6.54 -6.45 -0.03
C ARG A 13 -6.36 -6.62 1.47
N ASP A 14 -5.57 -7.60 1.90
CA ASP A 14 -5.26 -7.83 3.30
C ASP A 14 -4.52 -6.64 3.92
N VAL A 15 -3.57 -6.05 3.18
CA VAL A 15 -2.87 -4.83 3.61
C VAL A 15 -3.85 -3.67 3.74
N PHE A 16 -4.71 -3.43 2.76
CA PHE A 16 -5.70 -2.35 2.81
C PHE A 16 -6.67 -2.53 3.99
N ALA A 17 -7.15 -3.76 4.24
CA ALA A 17 -7.98 -4.07 5.40
C ALA A 17 -7.24 -3.80 6.73
N SER A 18 -5.95 -4.15 6.81
CA SER A 18 -5.11 -3.88 7.98
C SER A 18 -4.89 -2.38 8.19
N VAL A 19 -4.62 -1.62 7.14
CA VAL A 19 -4.48 -0.15 7.20
C VAL A 19 -5.78 0.48 7.67
N ARG A 20 -6.93 0.05 7.12
CA ARG A 20 -8.25 0.52 7.55
C ARG A 20 -8.47 0.27 9.04
N LYS A 21 -8.20 -0.95 9.51
CA LYS A 21 -8.34 -1.33 10.92
C LYS A 21 -7.41 -0.52 11.83
N GLY A 22 -6.16 -0.28 11.42
CA GLY A 22 -5.17 0.40 12.23
C GLY A 22 -5.30 1.93 12.27
N SER A 23 -5.75 2.54 11.17
CA SER A 23 -5.86 4.01 11.05
C SER A 23 -7.28 4.55 11.23
N GLY A 24 -8.31 3.72 11.04
CA GLY A 24 -9.71 4.17 10.96
C GLY A 24 -10.05 4.90 9.65
N ILE A 25 -9.11 4.99 8.71
CA ILE A 25 -9.28 5.67 7.42
C ILE A 25 -9.64 4.63 6.34
N ASP A 26 -10.31 5.06 5.29
CA ASP A 26 -10.60 4.25 4.10
C ASP A 26 -9.45 4.35 3.07
N PRO A 27 -8.54 3.36 2.98
CA PRO A 27 -7.44 3.41 2.03
C PRO A 27 -7.89 3.24 0.58
N GLU A 28 -9.01 2.57 0.30
CA GLU A 28 -9.53 2.45 -1.07
C GLU A 28 -9.99 3.82 -1.59
N ARG A 29 -10.83 4.52 -0.82
CA ARG A 29 -11.27 5.88 -1.17
C ARG A 29 -10.08 6.82 -1.30
N LEU A 30 -9.16 6.78 -0.33
CA LEU A 30 -7.93 7.58 -0.33
C LEU A 30 -7.10 7.37 -1.60
N CYS A 31 -6.91 6.11 -2.01
CA CYS A 31 -5.98 5.78 -3.10
C CYS A 31 -6.63 5.81 -4.49
N PHE A 32 -7.95 5.61 -4.60
CA PHE A 32 -8.63 5.36 -5.87
C PHE A 32 -9.61 6.45 -6.27
N GLU A 33 -10.14 7.22 -5.31
CA GLU A 33 -11.25 8.14 -5.54
C GLU A 33 -10.92 9.60 -5.25
N LEU A 34 -9.95 9.90 -4.38
CA LEU A 34 -9.59 11.29 -4.11
C LEU A 34 -9.01 11.98 -5.34
N GLU A 35 -9.39 13.24 -5.49
CA GLU A 35 -8.81 14.14 -6.47
C GLU A 35 -7.33 14.45 -6.13
N GLU A 36 -6.55 14.81 -7.15
CA GLU A 36 -5.09 14.95 -7.04
C GLU A 36 -4.66 15.95 -5.95
N ASP A 37 -5.33 17.09 -5.85
CA ASP A 37 -5.00 18.14 -4.88
C ASP A 37 -5.28 17.72 -3.43
N GLU A 38 -6.34 16.95 -3.21
CA GLU A 38 -6.65 16.38 -1.89
C GLU A 38 -5.67 15.26 -1.53
N LEU A 39 -5.35 14.40 -2.50
CA LEU A 39 -4.38 13.33 -2.31
C LEU A 39 -2.98 13.88 -2.00
N ARG A 40 -2.61 15.03 -2.58
CA ARG A 40 -1.32 15.71 -2.33
C ARG A 40 -1.15 16.27 -0.93
N GLN A 41 -2.22 16.43 -0.16
CA GLN A 41 -2.10 16.84 1.24
C GLN A 41 -1.28 15.80 1.99
N THR A 42 -0.27 16.24 2.75
CA THR A 42 0.70 15.36 3.42
C THR A 42 0.02 14.22 4.19
N GLN A 43 -1.03 14.52 4.94
CA GLN A 43 -1.80 13.53 5.71
C GLN A 43 -2.40 12.40 4.85
N ASN A 44 -2.77 12.70 3.61
CA ASN A 44 -3.35 11.74 2.67
C ASN A 44 -2.25 11.02 1.89
N ALA A 45 -1.30 11.79 1.33
CA ALA A 45 -0.20 11.27 0.54
C ALA A 45 0.62 10.24 1.31
N GLN A 46 0.99 10.53 2.56
CA GLN A 46 1.81 9.65 3.38
C GLN A 46 1.13 8.31 3.64
N LEU A 47 -0.16 8.33 3.99
CA LEU A 47 -0.90 7.11 4.26
C LEU A 47 -1.14 6.30 2.98
N ALA A 48 -1.42 6.96 1.87
CA ALA A 48 -1.62 6.30 0.58
C ALA A 48 -0.33 5.66 0.05
N LEU A 49 0.80 6.39 0.13
CA LEU A 49 2.13 5.88 -0.23
C LEU A 49 2.51 4.68 0.65
N TYR A 50 2.29 4.77 1.96
CA TYR A 50 2.52 3.66 2.88
C TYR A 50 1.67 2.43 2.51
N ALA A 51 0.34 2.60 2.38
CA ALA A 51 -0.57 1.50 2.08
C ALA A 51 -0.21 0.79 0.78
N VAL A 52 0.03 1.55 -0.30
CA VAL A 52 0.36 0.98 -1.61
C VAL A 52 1.76 0.36 -1.62
N GLY A 53 2.75 0.98 -0.97
CA GLY A 53 4.11 0.46 -0.87
C GLY A 53 4.16 -0.89 -0.14
N VAL A 54 3.46 -1.00 1.00
CA VAL A 54 3.35 -2.25 1.75
C VAL A 54 2.56 -3.30 0.95
N ALA A 55 1.49 -2.91 0.27
CA ALA A 55 0.72 -3.83 -0.58
C ALA A 55 1.60 -4.41 -1.70
N ALA A 56 2.37 -3.57 -2.39
CA ALA A 56 3.31 -4.01 -3.43
C ALA A 56 4.37 -4.95 -2.86
N PHE A 57 4.93 -4.63 -1.70
CA PHE A 57 5.91 -5.48 -1.02
C PHE A 57 5.32 -6.85 -0.65
N CYS A 58 4.12 -6.90 -0.08
CA CYS A 58 3.45 -8.16 0.26
C CYS A 58 3.15 -9.01 -0.96
N CYS A 59 2.68 -8.39 -2.06
CA CYS A 59 2.44 -9.08 -3.33
C CYS A 59 3.73 -9.65 -3.93
N LEU A 60 4.83 -8.90 -3.84
CA LEU A 60 6.15 -9.35 -4.28
C LEU A 60 6.65 -10.51 -3.41
N LYS A 61 6.56 -10.36 -2.09
CA LYS A 61 7.03 -11.35 -1.11
C LYS A 61 6.36 -12.70 -1.26
N SER A 62 5.04 -12.75 -1.50
CA SER A 62 4.33 -14.02 -1.71
C SER A 62 4.69 -14.73 -3.01
N ARG A 63 5.34 -14.03 -3.94
CA ARG A 63 5.81 -14.55 -5.23
C ARG A 63 7.31 -14.79 -5.27
N LEU A 64 8.04 -14.36 -4.25
CA LEU A 64 9.40 -14.82 -4.04
C LEU A 64 9.34 -16.29 -3.65
N GLY A 65 9.81 -17.14 -4.54
CA GLY A 65 9.94 -18.57 -4.27
C GLY A 65 10.77 -18.84 -3.02
N GLU A 66 10.63 -20.04 -2.47
CA GLU A 66 11.26 -20.45 -1.23
C GLU A 66 12.78 -20.20 -1.23
N GLY A 67 13.31 -19.78 -0.07
CA GLY A 67 14.74 -19.53 0.12
C GLY A 67 15.25 -18.20 -0.46
N ARG A 68 14.38 -17.32 -0.97
CA ARG A 68 14.76 -15.96 -1.37
C ARG A 68 14.36 -14.93 -0.33
N GLU A 69 15.33 -14.16 0.13
CA GLU A 69 15.15 -13.08 1.10
C GLU A 69 15.73 -11.76 0.58
N PHE A 70 15.17 -10.65 1.06
CA PHE A 70 15.71 -9.33 0.79
C PHE A 70 16.93 -9.09 1.71
N ALA A 71 18.12 -8.93 1.13
CA ALA A 71 19.34 -8.73 1.91
C ALA A 71 19.40 -7.34 2.59
N ALA A 72 18.73 -6.34 2.03
CA ALA A 72 18.67 -4.99 2.57
C ALA A 72 17.42 -4.25 2.08
N MET A 73 16.98 -3.26 2.84
CA MET A 73 15.90 -2.32 2.48
C MET A 73 16.30 -0.91 2.90
N ALA A 74 15.83 0.10 2.16
CA ALA A 74 16.02 1.51 2.47
C ALA A 74 14.75 2.29 2.09
N GLY A 75 14.58 3.47 2.67
CA GLY A 75 13.48 4.38 2.37
C GLY A 75 13.95 5.83 2.39
N HIS A 76 13.17 6.72 1.77
CA HIS A 76 13.45 8.16 1.77
C HIS A 76 12.18 8.92 2.16
N SER A 77 12.13 9.37 3.42
CA SER A 77 10.93 9.96 4.01
C SER A 77 9.71 9.01 3.94
N VAL A 78 8.55 9.55 4.29
CA VAL A 78 7.22 9.05 3.92
C VAL A 78 6.38 10.20 3.38
#